data_AF-A0A815UNP8-F1
#
_entry.id   AF-A0A815UNP8-F1
#
_cell.length_a   1.000
_cell.length_b   1.000
_cell.length_c   1.000
_cell.angle_alpha   90.00
_cell.angle_beta   90.00
_cell.angle_gamma   90.00
#
_symmetry.space_group_name_H-M   'P 1'
#
loop_
_entity.id
_entity.type
_entity.pdbx_description
1 polymer ?
#
loop_
_entity_poly.entity_id
_entity_poly.type
_entity_poly.pdbx_seq_one_letter_code
_entity_poly.pdbx_strand_id
1 'polypeptide(L)'
;MVVSHFNENLDWLELVTNDGIPHIVYTRSENPSIHHHKMPINKGSEAVANLHYIVDHYSSLSSSIAFVHGPRTSWHQQDPSDIVTTIRAL
;
A
#
# COMPACT_ATOMS: atom_id res chain seq x y z
N MET A 1 6.18 -3.67 1.96
CA MET A 1 5.45 -2.89 0.93
C MET A 1 4.62 -1.78 1.57
N VAL A 2 4.24 -0.77 0.81
CA VAL A 2 3.42 0.35 1.25
C VAL A 2 2.17 0.39 0.39
N VAL A 3 1.00 0.30 1.02
CA VAL A 3 -0.29 0.22 0.34
C VAL A 3 -1.01 1.56 0.50
N SER A 4 -1.31 2.21 -0.62
CA SER A 4 -2.15 3.40 -0.66
C SER A 4 -3.62 3.00 -0.73
N HIS A 5 -4.37 3.27 0.33
CA HIS A 5 -5.77 2.89 0.49
C HIS A 5 -6.70 4.09 0.53
N PHE A 6 -7.89 3.93 -0.06
CA PHE A 6 -9.01 4.86 0.09
C PHE A 6 -10.26 4.15 0.58
N ASN A 7 -10.98 3.49 -0.32
CA ASN A 7 -12.26 2.81 -0.02
C ASN A 7 -12.33 1.41 -0.67
N GLU A 8 -11.21 0.94 -1.22
CA GLU A 8 -11.11 -0.34 -1.90
C GLU A 8 -11.06 -1.49 -0.88
N ASN A 9 -11.51 -2.68 -1.29
CA ASN A 9 -11.38 -3.89 -0.49
C ASN A 9 -9.90 -4.32 -0.44
N LEU A 10 -9.38 -4.57 0.77
CA LEU A 10 -8.00 -4.98 1.01
C LEU A 10 -7.88 -6.38 1.61
N ASP A 11 -8.89 -7.24 1.48
CA ASP A 11 -8.88 -8.58 2.09
C ASP A 11 -7.71 -9.43 1.58
N TRP A 12 -7.21 -9.13 0.37
CA TRP A 12 -6.01 -9.76 -0.19
C TRP A 12 -4.74 -9.54 0.64
N LEU A 13 -4.68 -8.50 1.49
CA LEU A 13 -3.56 -8.28 2.41
C LEU A 13 -3.39 -9.42 3.41
N GLU A 14 -4.46 -10.16 3.71
CA GLU A 14 -4.37 -11.34 4.57
C GLU A 14 -3.42 -12.38 3.96
N LEU A 15 -3.48 -12.58 2.63
CA LEU A 15 -2.57 -13.51 1.94
C LEU A 15 -1.11 -13.09 2.11
N VAL A 16 -0.84 -11.79 1.95
CA VAL A 16 0.51 -11.22 2.07
C VAL A 16 1.02 -11.25 3.52
N THR A 17 0.11 -11.05 4.48
CA THR A 17 0.40 -11.20 5.92
C THR A 17 0.76 -12.63 6.26
N ASN A 18 0.00 -13.60 5.74
CA ASN A 18 0.24 -15.02 5.94
C ASN A 18 1.55 -15.50 5.31
N ASP A 19 1.97 -14.86 4.22
CA ASP A 19 3.29 -15.08 3.60
C ASP A 19 4.44 -14.44 4.39
N GLY A 20 4.16 -13.72 5.48
CA GLY A 20 5.16 -13.06 6.33
C GLY A 20 5.77 -11.80 5.70
N ILE A 21 5.13 -11.24 4.68
CA ILE A 21 5.65 -10.08 3.96
C ILE A 21 5.27 -8.79 4.72
N PRO A 22 6.25 -7.99 5.18
CA PRO A 22 5.97 -6.77 5.92
C PRO A 22 5.24 -5.74 5.06
N HIS A 23 4.19 -5.13 5.60
CA HIS A 23 3.44 -4.11 4.90
C HIS A 23 2.92 -3.02 5.83
N ILE A 24 2.74 -1.82 5.28
CA ILE A 24 2.11 -0.70 5.95
C ILE A 24 0.99 -0.16 5.05
N VAL A 25 -0.17 0.10 5.64
CA VAL A 25 -1.31 0.71 4.94
C VAL A 25 -1.42 2.17 5.36
N TYR A 26 -1.39 3.05 4.37
CA TYR A 26 -1.72 4.46 4.51
C TYR A 26 -3.10 4.70 3.91
N THR A 27 -3.99 5.29 4.71
CA THR A 27 -5.34 5.60 4.27
C THR A 27 -5.52 7.10 4.03
N ARG A 28 -6.12 7.41 2.88
CA ARG A 28 -6.67 8.73 2.57
C ARG A 28 -8.17 8.83 2.87
N SER A 29 -8.75 7.79 3.47
CA SER A 29 -10.14 7.80 3.91
C SER A 29 -10.30 8.64 5.18
N GLU A 30 -11.36 9.44 5.21
CA GLU A 30 -11.76 10.19 6.41
C GLU A 30 -12.59 9.32 7.38
N ASN A 31 -12.92 8.07 7.00
CA ASN A 31 -13.70 7.18 7.83
C ASN A 31 -12.97 6.91 9.16
N PRO A 32 -13.55 7.31 10.31
CA PRO A 32 -12.91 7.15 11.60
C PRO A 32 -12.67 5.68 11.98
N SER A 33 -13.49 4.77 11.47
CA SER A 33 -13.44 3.32 11.74
C SER A 33 -12.28 2.60 11.06
N ILE A 34 -11.56 3.26 10.15
CA ILE A 34 -10.39 2.68 9.48
C ILE A 34 -9.15 2.89 10.36
N HIS A 35 -8.61 1.79 10.88
CA HIS A 35 -7.43 1.75 11.75
C HIS A 35 -6.12 1.61 10.93
N HIS A 36 -5.84 2.57 10.06
CA HIS A 36 -4.62 2.64 9.25
C HIS A 36 -3.90 3.99 9.46
N HIS A 37 -2.69 4.14 8.93
CA HIS A 37 -1.94 5.39 9.02
C HIS A 37 -2.68 6.48 8.23
N LYS A 38 -3.28 7.43 8.96
CA LYS A 38 -4.10 8.48 8.36
C LYS A 38 -3.23 9.59 7.82
N MET A 39 -3.52 10.01 6.60
CA MET A 39 -2.87 11.18 6.00
C MET A 39 -3.55 12.47 6.45
N PRO A 40 -2.79 13.50 6.87
CA PRO A 40 -3.37 14.75 7.36
C PRO A 40 -4.09 15.53 6.25
N ILE A 41 -3.63 15.41 4.99
CA ILE A 41 -4.27 16.04 3.83
C ILE A 41 -4.14 15.12 2.61
N ASN A 42 -5.25 14.77 1.96
CA ASN A 42 -5.24 14.05 0.69
C ASN A 42 -4.99 15.00 -0.51
N LYS A 43 -3.74 15.44 -0.68
CA LYS A 43 -3.27 16.19 -1.85
C LYS A 43 -2.24 15.36 -2.62
N GLY A 44 -2.66 14.71 -3.70
CA GLY A 44 -1.80 13.89 -4.56
C GLY A 44 -2.15 12.41 -4.64
N SER A 45 -3.30 11.98 -4.12
CA SER A 45 -3.76 10.59 -4.18
C SER A 45 -2.71 9.62 -3.62
N GLU A 46 -2.23 8.66 -4.39
CA GLU A 46 -1.26 7.64 -3.95
C GLU A 46 0.14 8.22 -3.72
N ALA A 47 0.50 9.30 -4.42
CA ALA A 47 1.82 9.91 -4.30
C ALA A 47 2.07 10.45 -2.89
N VAL A 48 1.03 10.95 -2.21
CA VAL A 48 1.18 11.47 -0.84
C VAL A 48 1.46 10.35 0.16
N ALA A 49 0.83 9.17 0.00
CA ALA A 49 1.09 8.02 0.84
C ALA A 49 2.54 7.54 0.69
N ASN A 50 3.01 7.45 -0.55
CA ASN A 50 4.39 7.04 -0.85
C ASN A 50 5.41 8.02 -0.26
N LEU A 51 5.19 9.33 -0.45
CA LEU A 51 6.06 10.38 0.08
C LEU A 51 6.06 10.37 1.62
N HIS A 52 4.90 10.21 2.25
CA HIS A 52 4.79 10.22 3.71
C HIS A 52 5.57 9.06 4.33
N TYR A 53 5.47 7.85 3.77
CA TYR A 53 6.29 6.72 4.20
C TYR A 53 7.80 7.01 4.06
N ILE A 54 8.22 7.57 2.92
CA ILE A 54 9.63 7.90 2.68
C ILE A 54 10.14 8.91 3.72
N VAL A 55 9.34 9.92 4.05
CA VAL A 55 9.70 10.94 5.04
C VAL A 55 9.74 10.35 6.45
N ASP A 56 8.70 9.59 6.85
CA ASP A 56 8.60 9.00 8.19
C ASP A 56 9.73 8.01 8.49
N HIS A 57 10.25 7.35 7.46
CA HIS A 57 11.22 6.26 7.60
C HIS A 57 12.55 6.57 6.94
N TYR A 58 12.82 7.82 6.58
CA TYR A 58 13.97 8.23 5.76
C TYR A 58 15.30 7.64 6.25
N SER A 59 15.53 7.66 7.56
CA SER A 59 16.76 7.15 8.20
C SER A 59 16.85 5.62 8.28
N SER A 60 15.74 4.91 8.05
CA SER A 60 15.59 3.46 8.20
C SER A 60 14.88 2.83 7.00
N LEU A 61 14.99 3.42 5.81
CA LEU A 61 14.39 2.87 4.61
C LEU A 61 15.01 1.51 4.31
N SER A 62 14.14 0.54 4.02
CA SER A 62 14.57 -0.76 3.50
C SER A 62 15.29 -0.58 2.17
N SER A 63 16.22 -1.49 1.86
CA SER A 63 16.95 -1.51 0.58
C SER A 63 16.03 -1.57 -0.64
N SER A 64 14.89 -2.26 -0.50
CA SER A 64 13.85 -2.38 -1.52
C SER A 64 12.46 -2.17 -0.90
N ILE A 65 11.64 -1.36 -1.55
CA ILE A 65 10.27 -1.05 -1.13
C ILE A 65 9.36 -1.09 -2.36
N ALA A 66 8.29 -1.88 -2.28
CA ALA A 66 7.20 -1.84 -3.25
C ALA A 66 6.10 -0.88 -2.79
N PHE A 67 5.75 0.09 -3.63
CA PHE A 67 4.60 0.98 -3.46
C PHE A 67 3.45 0.47 -4.31
N VAL A 68 2.30 0.24 -3.67
CA VAL A 68 1.17 -0.42 -4.31
C VAL A 68 -0.13 0.34 -4.08
N HIS A 69 -0.95 0.41 -5.12
CA HIS A 69 -2.34 0.86 -5.02
C HIS A 69 -3.21 -0.20 -4.35
N GLY A 70 -4.35 0.20 -3.77
CA GLY A 70 -5.20 -0.67 -2.95
C GLY A 70 -5.80 -1.89 -3.67
N PRO A 71 -6.35 -1.77 -4.89
CA PRO A 71 -6.91 -2.91 -5.61
C PRO A 71 -5.90 -4.04 -5.88
N ARG A 72 -6.33 -5.29 -5.67
CA ARG A 72 -5.54 -6.48 -6.03
C ARG A 72 -5.27 -6.55 -7.54
N THR A 73 -6.32 -6.24 -8.31
CA THR A 73 -6.30 -6.26 -9.77
C THR A 73 -6.74 -4.92 -10.33
N SER A 74 -6.05 -4.48 -11.39
CA SER A 74 -6.36 -3.26 -12.14
C SER A 74 -5.90 -3.39 -13.58
N TRP A 75 -6.58 -2.67 -14.47
CA TRP A 75 -6.33 -2.66 -15.91
C TRP A 75 -4.93 -2.14 -16.28
N HIS A 76 -4.29 -1.37 -15.39
CA HIS A 76 -2.95 -0.82 -15.60
C HIS A 76 -1.85 -1.61 -14.86
N GLN A 77 -2.16 -2.74 -14.23
CA GLN A 77 -1.13 -3.66 -13.73
C GLN A 77 -0.55 -4.50 -14.87
N GLN A 78 0.76 -4.75 -14.83
CA GLN A 78 1.44 -5.64 -15.77
C GLN A 78 0.91 -7.07 -15.62
N ASP A 79 0.99 -7.88 -16.68
CA ASP A 79 0.56 -9.28 -16.67
C ASP A 79 1.55 -10.14 -15.85
N PRO A 80 1.11 -10.92 -14.83
CA PRO A 80 -0.26 -11.06 -14.33
C PRO A 80 -0.74 -9.82 -13.58
N SER A 81 -1.93 -9.33 -13.95
CA SER A 81 -2.57 -8.14 -13.36
C SER A 81 -2.93 -8.27 -11.85
N ASP A 82 -2.42 -9.30 -11.18
CA ASP A 82 -2.62 -9.64 -9.78
C ASP A 82 -1.39 -9.27 -8.96
N ILE A 83 -1.56 -8.32 -8.06
CA ILE A 83 -0.46 -7.78 -7.25
C ILE A 83 0.17 -8.82 -6.32
N VAL A 84 -0.61 -9.78 -5.83
CA VAL A 84 -0.11 -10.83 -4.94
C VAL A 84 0.87 -11.71 -5.71
N THR A 85 0.54 -12.04 -6.96
CA THR A 85 1.42 -12.81 -7.83
C THR A 85 2.70 -12.03 -8.16
N THR A 86 2.59 -10.73 -8.48
CA THR A 86 3.76 -9.88 -8.74
C THR A 86 4.69 -9.79 -7.52
N ILE A 87 4.14 -9.55 -6.33
CA ILE A 87 4.94 -9.40 -5.10
C ILE A 87 5.68 -10.68 -4.74
N ARG A 88 5.04 -11.85 -4.92
CA ARG A 88 5.67 -13.16 -4.64
C ARG A 88 6.82 -13.51 -5.57
N ALA A 89 6.95 -12.82 -6.70
CA ALA A 89 8.00 -13.02 -7.68
C ALA A 89 9.22 -12.10 -7.48
N LEU A 90 9.15 -11.14 -6.53
CA LEU A 90 10.25 -10.25 -6.16
C LEU A 90 11.18 -10.90 -5.12
#